data_AF-A0A972ZB52-F1
#
_entry.id   AF-A0A972ZB52-F1
#
_cell.length_a   1.000
_cell.length_b   1.000
_cell.length_c   1.000
_cell.angle_alpha   90.00
_cell.angle_beta   90.00
_cell.angle_gamma   90.00
#
_symmetry.space_group_name_H-M   'P 1'
#
loop_
_entity.id
_entity.type
_entity.pdbx_description
1 polymer ?
#
loop_
_entity_poly.entity_id
_entity_poly.type
_entity_poly.pdbx_seq_one_letter_code
_entity_poly.pdbx_strand_id
1 'polypeptide(L)' 'MTIEIRYFAGARAAAGTDTESINANTLADAQAVMIATHGPELQRVLLGCSFLVDGAARRD' A
#
# COMPACT_ATOMS: atom_id res chain seq x y z
N MET A 1 -5.55 -13.64 -2.01
CA MET A 1 -4.28 -14.11 -2.59
C MET A 1 -3.14 -13.43 -1.82
N THR A 2 -1.95 -14.02 -1.71
CA THR A 2 -0.81 -13.32 -1.13
C THR A 2 -0.14 -12.46 -2.20
N ILE A 3 -0.01 -11.16 -1.94
CA ILE A 3 0.64 -10.19 -2.83
C ILE A 3 1.77 -9.47 -2.09
N GLU A 4 2.78 -9.05 -2.84
CA GLU A 4 3.87 -8.23 -2.33
C GLU A 4 3.54 -6.74 -2.53
N ILE A 5 3.65 -5.96 -1.46
CA ILE A 5 3.56 -4.50 -1.48
C ILE A 5 4.95 -3.93 -1.31
N ARG A 6 5.29 -2.93 -2.12
CA ARG A 6 6.57 -2.20 -2.06
C ARG A 6 6.29 -0.72 -1.86
N TYR A 7 6.78 -0.16 -0.77
CA TYR A 7 6.58 1.25 -0.42
C TYR A 7 7.74 2.11 -0.89
N PHE A 8 7.42 3.34 -1.31
CA PHE A 8 8.39 4.31 -1.76
C PHE A 8 8.20 5.65 -1.05
N ALA A 9 9.31 6.38 -0.89
CA ALA A 9 9.33 7.73 -0.32
C ALA A 9 8.50 7.87 0.97
N GLY A 10 7.53 8.78 1.01
CA GLY A 10 6.69 9.03 2.19
C GLY A 10 5.90 7.81 2.66
N ALA A 11 5.47 6.94 1.74
CA ALA A 11 4.72 5.73 2.12
C ALA A 11 5.60 4.74 2.87
N ARG A 12 6.89 4.63 2.50
CA ARG A 12 7.87 3.81 3.21
C ARG A 12 8.15 4.36 4.60
N ALA A 13 8.29 5.68 4.72
CA ALA A 13 8.48 6.32 6.02
C ALA A 13 7.27 6.10 6.95
N ALA A 14 6.05 6.15 6.41
CA ALA A 14 4.82 5.93 7.18
C ALA A 14 4.57 4.45 7.53
N ALA A 15 4.89 3.51 6.63
CA ALA A 15 4.76 2.08 6.87
C ALA A 15 5.88 1.50 7.75
N GLY A 16 7.03 2.19 7.84
CA GLY A 16 8.20 1.71 8.59
C GLY A 16 8.89 0.48 7.98
N THR A 17 8.41 0.01 6.83
CA THR A 17 8.97 -1.10 6.07
C THR A 17 9.06 -0.76 4.59
N ASP A 18 10.00 -1.38 3.90
CA ASP A 18 10.23 -1.21 2.46
C ASP A 18 9.27 -2.10 1.67
N THR A 19 9.03 -3.30 2.19
CA THR A 19 8.23 -4.35 1.53
C THR A 19 7.49 -5.19 2.56
N GLU A 20 6.30 -5.65 2.20
CA GLU A 20 5.57 -6.64 3.00
C GLU A 20 4.69 -7.54 2.13
N SER A 21 4.31 -8.70 2.67
CA SER A 21 3.37 -9.62 2.04
C SER A 21 2.02 -9.57 2.76
N ILE A 22 0.96 -9.28 2.03
CA ILE A 22 -0.40 -9.22 2.58
C ILE A 22 -1.36 -10.12 1.81
N ASN A 23 -2.42 -10.55 2.49
CA ASN A 23 -3.50 -11.26 1.84
C ASN A 23 -4.56 -10.26 1.39
N ALA A 24 -4.73 -10.11 0.08
CA ALA A 24 -5.75 -9.27 -0.53
C ALA A 24 -6.19 -9.85 -1.88
N ASN A 25 -7.38 -9.47 -2.34
CA ASN A 25 -7.87 -9.85 -3.68
C ASN A 25 -8.06 -8.65 -4.61
N THR A 26 -8.07 -7.42 -4.08
CA THR A 26 -8.18 -6.18 -4.85
C THR A 26 -7.24 -5.12 -4.28
N LEU A 27 -7.01 -4.04 -5.04
CA LEU A 27 -6.25 -2.90 -4.55
C LEU A 27 -6.93 -2.20 -3.35
N ALA A 28 -8.27 -2.17 -3.32
CA ALA A 28 -9.01 -1.60 -2.20
C ALA A 28 -8.87 -2.44 -0.92
N ASP A 29 -8.91 -3.77 -1.06
CA ASP A 29 -8.65 -4.73 0.02
C ASP A 29 -7.22 -4.57 0.56
N ALA A 30 -6.24 -4.48 -0.34
CA ALA A 30 -4.84 -4.23 0.01
C ALA A 30 -4.67 -2.94 0.83
N GLN A 31 -5.28 -1.82 0.40
CA GLN A 31 -5.27 -0.56 1.16
C GLN A 31 -5.95 -0.73 2.53
N ALA A 32 -7.08 -1.44 2.56
CA ALA A 32 -7.76 -1.99 3.73
C ALA A 32 -6.78 -2.48 4.81
N VAL A 33 -6.03 -3.51 4.42
CA VAL A 33 -5.07 -4.20 5.28
C VAL A 33 -3.91 -3.29 5.67
N MET A 34 -3.33 -2.55 4.73
CA MET A 34 -2.21 -1.64 5.01
C MET A 34 -2.58 -0.58 6.06
N ILE A 35 -3.76 0.04 5.93
CA ILE A 35 -4.24 1.06 6.85
C ILE A 35 -4.52 0.46 8.23
N ALA A 36 -5.10 -0.74 8.29
CA ALA A 36 -5.35 -1.43 9.56
C ALA A 36 -4.04 -1.79 10.29
N THR A 37 -2.99 -2.15 9.55
CA THR A 37 -1.68 -2.53 10.12
C THR A 37 -0.86 -1.32 10.57
N HIS A 38 -0.76 -0.28 9.72
CA HIS A 38 0.17 0.83 9.94
C HIS A 38 -0.49 2.10 10.49
N GLY A 39 -1.82 2.13 10.52
CA GLY A 39 -2.59 3.21 11.12
C GLY A 39 -2.78 4.44 10.24
N PRO A 40 -3.27 5.55 10.84
CA PRO A 40 -3.81 6.70 10.11
C PRO A 40 -2.75 7.53 9.37
N GLU A 41 -1.49 7.48 9.79
CA GLU A 41 -0.40 8.20 9.09
C GLU A 41 -0.19 7.63 7.68
N LEU A 42 -0.18 6.29 7.53
CA LEU A 42 -0.09 5.67 6.21
C LEU A 42 -1.31 6.01 5.37
N GLN A 43 -2.52 5.94 5.95
CA GLN A 43 -3.75 6.34 5.25
C GLN A 43 -3.65 7.75 4.65
N ARG A 44 -3.15 8.71 5.42
CA ARG A 44 -3.00 10.10 4.98
C ARG A 44 -2.03 10.23 3.81
N VAL A 45 -0.93 9.47 3.83
CA VAL A 45 0.05 9.46 2.74
C VAL A 45 -0.53 8.84 1.47
N LEU A 46 -1.27 7.73 1.59
CA LEU A 46 -1.85 7.03 0.43
C LEU A 46 -2.80 7.90 -0.40
N LEU A 47 -3.48 8.87 0.21
CA LEU A 47 -4.35 9.84 -0.51
C LEU A 47 -3.59 10.67 -1.56
N GLY A 48 -2.28 10.86 -1.39
CA GLY A 48 -1.42 11.57 -2.33
C GLY A 48 -0.58 10.65 -3.23
N CYS A 49 -0.76 9.33 -3.13
CA CYS A 49 0.04 8.36 -3.86
C CYS A 49 -0.67 7.85 -5.13
N SER A 50 0.13 7.28 -6.03
CA SER A 50 -0.36 6.46 -7.14
C SER A 50 0.08 5.01 -6.91
N PHE A 51 -0.70 4.06 -7.42
CA PHE A 51 -0.42 2.64 -7.28
C PHE A 51 0.04 2.04 -8.60
N LEU A 52 1.00 1.12 -8.50
CA LEU A 52 1.44 0.27 -9.60
C LEU A 52 1.01 -1.16 -9.30
N VAL A 53 0.33 -1.80 -10.24
CA VAL A 53 0.04 -3.24 -10.18
C VAL A 53 0.89 -3.91 -11.25
N ASP A 54 1.82 -4.77 -10.82
CA ASP A 54 2.81 -5.41 -11.70
C ASP A 54 3.57 -4.42 -12.60
N GLY A 55 3.90 -3.25 -12.04
CA GLY A 55 4.61 -2.17 -12.74
C GLY A 55 3.73 -1.29 -13.64
N ALA A 56 2.47 -1.64 -13.86
CA ALA A 56 1.53 -0.83 -14.62
C ALA A 56 0.79 0.15 -13.70
N ALA A 57 0.80 1.43 -14.05
CA ALA A 57 0.04 2.44 -13.32
C ALA A 57 -1.45 2.13 -13.39
N ARG A 58 -2.08 2.06 -12.23
CA ARG A 58 -3.54 1.97 -12.10
C ARG A 58 -4.03 3.27 -11.49
N ARG A 59 -4.95 3.90 -12.18
CA ARG A 59 -5.90 4.83 -11.57
C ARG A 59 -7.12 4.01 -11.22
N ASP A 60 -7.66 4.28 -10.04
CA ASP A 60 -8.99 3.85 -9.62
C ASP A 60 -10.05 4.18 -10.68
#